data_AF-A4EWA0-F1
#
_entry.id   AF-A4EWA0-F1
#
_cell.length_a   1.000
_cell.length_b   1.000
_cell.length_c   1.000
_cell.angle_alpha   90.00
_cell.angle_beta   90.00
_cell.angle_gamma   90.00
#
_symmetry.space_group_name_H-M   'P 1'
#
loop_
_entity.id
_entity.type
_entity.pdbx_description
1 polymer ?
#
loop_
_entity_poly.entity_id
_entity_poly.type
_entity_poly.pdbx_seq_one_letter_code
_entity_poly.pdbx_strand_id
1 'polypeptide(L)'
;MGDRGYDADWFREALVDKGIKPCIPGRKSRDKTIRYDKRRYKRRNRIEIMFGRLKDWRRVATRYDRCPKVFLSAIALAATVLFWL
;
A
#
# COMPACT_ATOMS: atom_id res chain seq x y z
N MET A 1 9.12 -1.02 4.21
CA MET A 1 10.19 -1.85 3.61
C MET A 1 9.55 -3.14 3.10
N GLY A 2 9.69 -3.51 1.83
CA GLY A 2 9.07 -4.74 1.30
C GLY A 2 8.85 -4.77 -0.22
N ASP A 3 8.74 -3.61 -0.86
CA ASP A 3 8.33 -3.53 -2.27
C ASP A 3 9.31 -4.15 -3.28
N ARG A 4 10.61 -4.06 -2.98
CA ARG A 4 11.65 -4.70 -3.81
C ARG A 4 11.56 -6.23 -3.78
N GLY A 5 10.82 -6.82 -2.83
CA GLY A 5 10.53 -8.25 -2.80
C GLY A 5 9.70 -8.70 -4.00
N TYR A 6 8.83 -7.83 -4.53
CA TYR A 6 7.96 -8.12 -5.67
C TYR A 6 8.63 -7.87 -7.04
N ASP A 7 9.95 -7.65 -7.05
CA ASP A 7 10.77 -7.50 -8.25
C ASP A 7 11.03 -8.84 -8.95
N ALA A 8 9.97 -9.56 -9.31
CA ALA A 8 10.05 -10.76 -10.12
C ALA A 8 9.62 -10.44 -11.57
N ASP A 9 10.32 -11.02 -12.55
CA ASP A 9 10.04 -10.77 -13.96
C ASP A 9 8.66 -11.30 -14.36
N TRP A 10 8.35 -12.53 -13.97
CA TRP A 10 7.02 -13.12 -14.16
C TRP A 10 5.90 -12.26 -13.56
N PHE A 11 6.15 -11.60 -12.43
CA PHE A 11 5.14 -10.76 -11.77
C PHE A 11 4.94 -9.44 -12.52
N ARG A 12 6.00 -8.87 -13.07
CA ARG A 12 5.89 -7.67 -13.92
C ARG A 12 5.22 -7.97 -15.24
N GLU A 13 5.58 -9.09 -15.87
CA GLU A 13 4.96 -9.54 -17.11
C GLU A 13 3.46 -9.77 -16.91
N ALA A 14 3.07 -10.46 -15.83
CA ALA A 14 1.66 -10.64 -15.49
C ALA A 14 0.91 -9.32 -15.23
N LEU A 15 1.58 -8.30 -14.68
CA LEU A 15 0.99 -6.97 -14.52
C LEU A 15 0.81 -6.25 -15.86
N VAL A 16 1.81 -6.34 -16.75
CA VAL A 16 1.77 -5.75 -18.09
C VAL A 16 0.70 -6.43 -18.95
N ASP A 17 0.56 -7.75 -18.87
CA ASP A 17 -0.49 -8.53 -19.53
C ASP A 17 -1.89 -8.07 -19.12
N LYS A 18 -2.06 -7.72 -17.83
CA LYS A 18 -3.29 -7.12 -17.30
C LYS A 18 -3.46 -5.63 -17.64
N GLY A 19 -2.58 -5.04 -18.44
CA GLY A 19 -2.59 -3.62 -18.80
C GLY A 19 -2.18 -2.67 -17.66
N ILE A 20 -1.61 -3.19 -16.57
CA ILE A 20 -1.21 -2.42 -15.39
C ILE A 20 0.28 -2.06 -15.52
N LYS A 21 0.60 -0.76 -15.50
CA LYS A 21 1.99 -0.30 -15.50
C LYS A 21 2.65 -0.52 -14.12
N PRO A 22 3.64 -1.42 -13.97
CA PRO A 22 4.27 -1.68 -12.69
C PRO A 22 5.11 -0.48 -12.25
N CYS A 23 4.80 0.09 -11.08
CA CYS A 23 5.56 1.17 -10.44
C CYS A 23 6.37 0.63 -9.25
N ILE A 24 7.12 -0.46 -9.47
CA ILE A 24 7.86 -1.19 -8.43
C ILE A 24 9.36 -0.99 -8.66
N PRO A 25 10.12 -0.52 -7.66
CA PRO A 25 11.57 -0.35 -7.77
C PRO A 25 12.26 -1.71 -7.94
N GLY A 26 13.33 -1.72 -8.75
CA GLY A 26 14.20 -2.89 -8.90
C GLY A 26 14.88 -3.32 -7.60
N ARG A 27 15.22 -4.61 -7.47
CA ARG A 27 16.18 -5.09 -6.45
C ARG A 27 17.56 -4.51 -6.72
N LYS A 28 18.34 -4.37 -5.65
CA LYS A 28 19.74 -3.88 -5.74
C LYS A 28 20.64 -4.81 -6.57
N SER A 29 20.34 -6.11 -6.60
CA SER A 29 21.13 -7.14 -7.30
C SER A 29 20.76 -7.28 -8.78
N ARG A 30 19.84 -6.45 -9.30
CA ARG A 30 19.39 -6.55 -10.69
C ARG A 30 20.38 -5.86 -11.61
N ASP A 31 20.85 -6.59 -12.61
CA ASP A 31 21.79 -6.10 -13.63
C ASP A 31 21.20 -4.93 -14.44
N LYS A 32 19.94 -5.06 -14.86
CA LYS A 32 19.21 -4.01 -15.60
C LYS A 32 18.43 -3.11 -14.66
N THR A 33 18.76 -1.82 -14.66
CA THR A 33 18.02 -0.81 -13.90
C THR A 33 16.62 -0.59 -14.49
N ILE A 34 15.59 -0.80 -13.68
CA ILE A 34 14.20 -0.53 -14.10
C ILE A 34 13.85 0.93 -13.88
N ARG A 35 13.36 1.57 -14.94
CA ARG A 35 12.84 2.94 -14.88
C ARG A 35 11.40 2.92 -14.34
N TYR A 36 11.21 3.50 -13.16
CA TYR A 36 9.90 3.69 -12.54
C TYR A 36 9.71 5.16 -12.17
N ASP A 37 8.45 5.58 -11.98
CA ASP A 37 8.15 6.93 -11.53
C ASP A 37 8.46 7.08 -10.05
N LYS A 38 9.66 7.59 -9.75
CA LYS A 38 10.12 7.86 -8.39
C LYS A 38 9.21 8.83 -7.63
N ARG A 39 8.61 9.81 -8.32
CA ARG A 39 7.70 10.80 -7.68
C ARG A 39 6.41 10.12 -7.25
N ARG A 40 5.82 9.29 -8.13
CA ARG A 40 4.62 8.52 -7.81
C ARG A 40 4.89 7.50 -6.70
N TYR A 41 6.02 6.79 -6.77
CA TYR A 41 6.42 5.85 -5.73
C TYR A 41 6.63 6.54 -4.37
N LYS A 42 7.22 7.74 -4.33
CA LYS A 42 7.38 8.51 -3.07
C LYS A 42 6.04 8.91 -2.44
N ARG A 43 5.02 9.25 -3.25
CA ARG A 43 3.68 9.59 -2.71
C ARG A 43 3.01 8.41 -2.01
N ARG A 44 3.32 7.18 -2.42
CA ARG A 44 2.79 5.97 -1.76
C ARG A 44 3.11 5.92 -0.27
N ASN A 45 4.27 6.44 0.15
CA ASN A 45 4.63 6.52 1.56
C ASN A 45 3.59 7.28 2.40
N ARG A 46 2.95 8.32 1.85
CA ARG A 46 1.88 9.06 2.56
C ARG A 46 0.67 8.17 2.82
N ILE A 47 0.30 7.36 1.82
CA ILE A 47 -0.80 6.39 1.92
C ILE A 47 -0.45 5.29 2.94
N GLU A 48 0.78 4.78 2.92
CA GLU A 48 1.24 3.78 3.88
C GLU A 48 1.26 4.32 5.32
N ILE A 49 1.70 5.56 5.52
CA ILE A 49 1.64 6.24 6.82
C ILE A 49 0.19 6.38 7.30
N MET A 50 -0.73 6.80 6.41
CA MET A 50 -2.16 6.87 6.74
C MET A 50 -2.70 5.50 7.18
N PHE A 51 -2.42 4.44 6.44
CA PHE A 51 -2.86 3.09 6.82
C PHE A 51 -2.18 2.59 8.10
N GLY A 52 -0.94 2.99 8.36
CA GLY A 52 -0.26 2.75 9.63
C GLY A 52 -1.04 3.37 10.79
N ARG A 53 -1.36 4.66 10.69
CA ARG A 53 -2.15 5.39 11.71
C ARG A 53 -3.54 4.78 11.92
N LEU A 54 -4.20 4.35 10.85
CA LEU A 54 -5.48 3.63 10.96
C LEU A 54 -5.33 2.27 11.66
N LYS A 55 -4.18 1.60 11.51
CA LYS A 55 -3.87 0.33 12.18
C LYS A 55 -3.39 0.49 13.62
N ASP A 56 -3.01 1.68 14.06
CA ASP A 56 -2.75 1.94 15.49
C ASP A 56 -4.00 1.68 16.34
N TRP A 57 -5.19 1.81 15.72
CA TRP A 57 -6.45 1.44 16.34
C TRP A 57 -6.61 -0.08 16.29
N ARG A 58 -6.34 -0.74 17.42
CA ARG A 58 -6.39 -2.22 17.56
C ARG A 58 -7.68 -2.84 17.00
N ARG A 59 -8.82 -2.17 17.17
CA ARG A 59 -10.12 -2.60 16.64
C ARG A 59 -10.17 -2.66 15.11
N VAL A 60 -9.55 -1.68 14.44
CA VAL A 60 -9.43 -1.60 12.97
C VAL A 60 -8.39 -2.60 12.46
N ALA A 61 -7.25 -2.74 13.15
CA ALA A 61 -6.17 -3.65 12.74
C ALA A 61 -6.59 -5.13 12.77
N THR A 62 -7.26 -5.56 13.83
CA THR A 62 -7.62 -6.98 14.02
C THR A 62 -8.93 -7.36 13.31
N ARG A 63 -9.67 -6.40 12.74
CA ARG A 63 -11.00 -6.61 12.12
C ARG A 63 -11.94 -7.44 13.01
N TYR A 64 -12.07 -7.06 14.28
CA TYR A 64 -12.97 -7.74 15.21
C TYR A 64 -14.44 -7.66 14.79
N ASP A 65 -14.82 -6.61 14.06
CA ASP A 65 -16.19 -6.39 13.62
C ASP A 65 -16.58 -7.37 12.49
N ARG A 66 -17.48 -8.30 12.85
CA ARG A 66 -18.06 -9.31 11.95
C ARG A 66 -19.03 -8.71 10.94
N CYS A 67 -19.54 -7.51 11.22
CA CYS A 67 -20.43 -6.74 10.34
C CYS A 67 -19.64 -5.68 9.55
N PRO A 68 -19.69 -5.70 8.20
CA PRO A 68 -18.94 -4.76 7.37
C PRO A 68 -19.37 -3.30 7.57
N LYS A 69 -20.64 -3.06 7.93
CA LYS A 69 -21.16 -1.73 8.25
C LYS A 69 -20.45 -1.12 9.47
N VAL A 70 -20.34 -1.90 10.55
CA VAL A 70 -19.71 -1.44 11.81
C VAL A 70 -18.21 -1.21 11.61
N PHE A 71 -17.56 -2.07 10.82
CA PHE A 71 -16.16 -1.89 10.44
C PHE A 71 -15.91 -0.59 9.66
N LEU A 72 -16.77 -0.28 8.67
CA LEU A 72 -16.70 0.97 7.92
C LEU A 72 -16.92 2.19 8.83
N SER A 73 -17.91 2.14 9.72
CA SER A 73 -18.14 3.21 10.71
C SER A 73 -16.93 3.42 11.63
N ALA A 74 -16.28 2.34 12.07
CA ALA A 74 -15.07 2.43 12.89
C ALA A 74 -13.88 3.03 12.13
N ILE A 75 -13.71 2.70 10.84
CA ILE A 75 -12.69 3.34 9.99
C ILE A 75 -13.00 4.82 9.80
N ALA A 76 -14.26 5.18 9.53
CA ALA A 76 -14.66 6.56 9.35
C ALA A 76 -14.38 7.40 10.61
N LEU A 77 -14.72 6.87 11.79
CA LEU A 77 -14.41 7.50 13.07
C LEU A 77 -12.90 7.66 13.29
N ALA A 78 -12.12 6.61 13.04
CA ALA A 78 -10.66 6.69 13.15
C ALA A 78 -10.08 7.72 12.17
N ALA A 79 -10.59 7.79 10.94
CA ALA A 79 -10.17 8.78 9.96
C ALA A 79 -10.52 10.21 10.41
N THR A 80 -11.74 10.46 10.88
CA THR A 80 -12.11 11.79 11.40
C THR A 80 -11.22 12.22 12.57
N VAL A 81 -10.91 11.32 13.50
CA VAL A 81 -10.05 11.65 14.64
C VAL A 81 -8.60 11.89 14.21
N LEU A 82 -8.06 11.09 13.28
CA LEU A 82 -6.66 11.19 12.84
C LEU A 82 -6.36 12.37 11.88
N PHE A 83 -7.38 12.90 11.20
CA PHE A 83 -7.23 13.94 10.17
C PHE A 83 -7.84 15.30 10.56
N TRP A 84 -8.61 15.37 11.64
CA TRP A 84 -9.32 16.60 12.05
C TRP A 84 -8.88 17.13 13.42
N LEU A 85 -8.21 16.31 14.25
CA LEU A 85 -7.54 16.66 15.49
C LEU A 85 -6.02 16.68 15.27
#